data_AF-A0A966YDT6-F1
#
_entry.id   AF-A0A966YDT6-F1
#
_cell.length_a   1.000
_cell.length_b   1.000
_cell.length_c   1.000
_cell.angle_alpha   90.00
_cell.angle_beta   90.00
_cell.angle_gamma   90.00
#
_symmetry.space_group_name_H-M   'P 1'
#
loop_
_entity.id
_entity.type
_entity.pdbx_description
1 polymer ?
#
loop_
_entity_poly.entity_id
_entity_poly.type
_entity_poly.pdbx_seq_one_letter_code
_entity_poly.pdbx_strand_id
1 'polypeptide(L)' 'MRYIDEVCAALLDDTERKYIMARTHLEQLKDAGDVPTEEHADQIEATRKEYLRASKEYLAIAFKTKFLGVDLE' A
#
# COMPACT_ATOMS: atom_id res chain seq x y z
N MET A 1 11.32 2.93 24.38
CA MET A 1 9.91 2.48 24.27
C MET A 1 9.92 0.96 24.28
N ARG A 2 9.19 0.29 25.19
CA ARG A 2 9.37 -1.16 25.47
C ARG A 2 9.00 -2.10 24.31
N TYR A 3 8.09 -1.69 23.43
CA TYR A 3 7.54 -2.54 22.34
C TYR A 3 7.72 -1.91 20.96
N ILE A 4 8.70 -1.01 20.79
CA ILE A 4 8.80 -0.23 19.54
C ILE A 4 9.13 -1.12 18.34
N ASP A 5 10.01 -2.11 18.52
CA ASP A 5 10.42 -3.02 17.45
C ASP A 5 9.26 -3.91 17.00
N GLU A 6 8.51 -4.47 17.96
CA GLU A 6 7.31 -5.29 17.71
C GLU A 6 6.23 -4.49 16.97
N VAL A 7 5.96 -3.26 17.41
CA VAL A 7 4.97 -2.39 16.76
C VAL A 7 5.42 -1.97 15.37
N CYS A 8 6.72 -1.65 15.19
CA CYS A 8 7.29 -1.33 13.88
C CYS A 8 7.20 -2.50 12.90
N ALA A 9 7.51 -3.72 13.34
CA ALA A 9 7.38 -4.93 12.54
C ALA A 9 5.92 -5.17 12.13
N ALA A 10 4.98 -5.14 13.09
CA ALA A 10 3.57 -5.38 12.81
C ALA A 10 2.96 -4.33 11.85
N LEU A 11 3.32 -3.05 12.01
CA LEU A 11 2.85 -1.99 11.12
C LEU A 11 3.49 -2.08 9.73
N LEU A 12 4.76 -2.50 9.64
CA LEU A 12 5.41 -2.66 8.34
C LEU A 12 4.76 -3.79 7.56
N ASP A 13 4.57 -4.96 8.18
CA ASP A 13 3.89 -6.11 7.58
C ASP A 13 2.47 -5.77 7.09
N ASP A 14 1.69 -5.08 7.92
CA ASP A 14 0.31 -4.69 7.57
C ASP A 14 0.29 -3.72 6.39
N THR A 15 1.14 -2.69 6.42
CA THR A 15 1.17 -1.68 5.34
C THR A 15 1.77 -2.22 4.05
N GLU A 16 2.73 -3.15 4.12
CA GLU A 16 3.27 -3.84 2.95
C GLU A 16 2.19 -4.70 2.27
N ARG A 17 1.42 -5.48 3.04
CA ARG A 17 0.31 -6.28 2.50
C ARG A 17 -0.74 -5.40 1.82
N LYS A 18 -1.13 -4.30 2.46
CA LYS A 18 -2.07 -3.32 1.87
C LYS A 18 -1.55 -2.75 0.56
N TYR A 19 -0.26 -2.39 0.52
CA TYR A 19 0.38 -1.90 -0.70
C TYR A 19 0.36 -2.95 -1.82
N ILE A 20 0.76 -4.19 -1.53
CA ILE A 20 0.77 -5.29 -2.52
C ILE A 20 -0.63 -5.52 -3.07
N MET A 21 -1.64 -5.63 -2.19
CA MET A 21 -3.03 -5.83 -2.60
C MET A 21 -3.54 -4.69 -3.50
N ALA A 22 -3.31 -3.43 -3.09
CA ALA A 22 -3.76 -2.28 -3.87
C ALA A 22 -3.03 -2.17 -5.22
N ARG A 23 -1.75 -2.54 -5.28
CA ARG A 23 -0.98 -2.60 -6.52
C ARG A 23 -1.53 -3.68 -7.46
N THR A 24 -1.72 -4.90 -6.96
CA THR A 24 -2.24 -6.03 -7.73
C THR A 24 -3.65 -5.73 -8.26
N HIS A 25 -4.52 -5.13 -7.44
CA HIS A 25 -5.86 -4.75 -7.88
C HIS A 25 -5.83 -3.69 -9.00
N LEU A 26 -4.94 -2.71 -8.89
CA LEU A 26 -4.76 -1.70 -9.94
C LEU A 26 -4.20 -2.29 -11.23
N GLU A 27 -3.27 -3.24 -11.14
CA GLU A 27 -2.71 -3.95 -12.30
C GLU A 27 -3.79 -4.79 -12.99
N GLN A 28 -4.56 -5.57 -12.23
CA GLN A 28 -5.67 -6.37 -12.75
C GLN A 28 -6.71 -5.53 -13.49
N LEU A 29 -7.08 -4.37 -12.95
CA LEU A 29 -8.03 -3.46 -13.62
C LEU A 29 -7.48 -2.84 -14.90
N LYS A 30 -6.16 -2.60 -14.97
CA LYS A 30 -5.52 -2.10 -16.20
C LYS A 30 -5.40 -3.17 -17.27
N ASP A 31 -5.13 -4.41 -16.86
CA ASP A 31 -4.95 -5.55 -17.75
C ASP A 31 -6.28 -6.12 -18.27
N ALA A 32 -7.39 -5.80 -17.59
CA ALA A 32 -8.73 -6.27 -17.96
C ALA A 32 -9.20 -5.83 -19.37
N GLY A 33 -8.51 -4.88 -20.01
CA GLY A 33 -8.71 -4.55 -21.43
C GLY A 33 -10.14 -4.14 -21.80
N ASP A 34 -10.93 -3.72 -20.82
CA ASP A 34 -12.37 -3.56 -20.97
C ASP A 34 -12.72 -2.30 -21.76
N VAL A 35 -13.86 -2.34 -22.46
CA VAL A 35 -14.34 -1.19 -23.25
C VAL A 35 -14.58 -0.02 -22.29
N PRO A 36 -14.01 1.18 -22.52
CA PRO A 36 -14.08 2.26 -21.55
C PRO A 36 -15.52 2.75 -21.39
N THR A 37 -16.16 2.31 -20.31
CA THR A 37 -17.39 2.91 -19.78
C THR A 37 -17.02 3.93 -18.70
N GLU A 38 -17.87 4.94 -18.47
CA GLU A 38 -17.65 5.91 -17.39
C GLU A 38 -17.51 5.21 -16.02
N GLU A 39 -18.31 4.15 -15.79
CA GLU A 39 -18.22 3.33 -14.58
C GLU A 39 -16.86 2.62 -14.43
N HIS A 40 -16.28 2.15 -15.54
CA HIS A 40 -14.95 1.54 -15.52
C HIS A 40 -13.85 2.59 -15.24
N ALA A 41 -13.98 3.80 -15.79
CA ALA A 41 -13.06 4.90 -15.51
C ALA A 41 -13.09 5.32 -14.03
N ASP A 42 -14.28 5.41 -13.44
CA ASP A 42 -14.47 5.71 -12.02
C ASP A 42 -13.85 4.64 -11.12
N GLN A 43 -14.01 3.36 -11.47
CA GLN A 43 -13.39 2.24 -10.74
C GLN A 43 -11.87 2.26 -10.82
N ILE A 44 -11.29 2.56 -11.98
CA ILE A 44 -9.85 2.73 -12.15
C ILE A 44 -9.34 3.90 -11.29
N GLU A 45 -10.05 5.04 -11.29
CA GLU A 45 -9.65 6.20 -10.49
C GLU A 45 -9.73 5.89 -8.98
N ALA A 46 -10.80 5.25 -8.52
CA ALA A 46 -10.95 4.84 -7.14
C ALA A 46 -9.83 3.89 -6.70
N THR A 47 -9.52 2.88 -7.52
CA THR A 47 -8.44 1.92 -7.23
C THR A 47 -7.06 2.58 -7.27
N ARG A 48 -6.85 3.54 -8.18
CA ARG A 48 -5.63 4.35 -8.21
C ARG A 48 -5.46 5.19 -6.95
N LYS A 49 -6.54 5.80 -6.45
CA LYS A 49 -6.52 6.56 -5.18
C LYS A 49 -6.17 5.65 -4.01
N GLU A 50 -6.71 4.44 -3.97
CA GLU A 50 -6.40 3.44 -2.95
C GLU A 50 -4.92 3.03 -2.99
N TYR A 51 -4.41 2.70 -4.19
CA TYR A 51 -3.00 2.40 -4.39
C TYR A 51 -2.08 3.53 -3.88
N LEU A 52 -2.41 4.79 -4.19
CA LEU A 52 -1.63 5.94 -3.73
C LEU A 52 -1.72 6.14 -2.22
N ARG A 53 -2.87 5.83 -1.59
CA ARG A 53 -3.01 5.87 -0.13
C ARG A 53 -2.13 4.81 0.52
N ALA A 54 -2.27 3.56 0.12
CA ALA A 54 -1.48 2.44 0.63
C ALA A 54 0.03 2.68 0.42
N SER A 55 0.43 3.22 -0.73
CA SER A 55 1.83 3.58 -1.02
C SER A 55 2.37 4.62 -0.03
N LYS A 56 1.59 5.66 0.30
CA LYS A 56 2.01 6.70 1.25
C LYS A 56 2.10 6.17 2.67
N GLU A 57 1.15 5.32 3.07
CA GLU A 57 1.15 4.69 4.39
C GLU A 57 2.36 3.79 4.56
N TYR A 58 2.60 2.89 3.60
CA TYR A 58 3.78 2.01 3.61
C TYR A 58 5.08 2.82 3.67
N LEU A 59 5.20 3.84 2.82
CA LEU A 59 6.38 4.71 2.82
C LEU A 59 6.58 5.41 4.17
N ALA A 60 5.51 5.91 4.79
CA ALA A 60 5.58 6.59 6.08
C ALA A 60 6.02 5.64 7.20
N ILE A 61 5.50 4.42 7.23
CA ILE A 61 5.90 3.41 8.23
C ILE A 61 7.34 2.97 7.99
N ALA A 62 7.72 2.62 6.76
CA ALA A 62 9.08 2.24 6.42
C ALA A 62 10.10 3.31 6.80
N PHE A 63 9.81 4.59 6.52
CA PHE A 63 10.68 5.69 6.95
C PHE A 63 10.76 5.82 8.46
N LYS A 64 9.64 5.72 9.18
CA LYS A 64 9.62 5.82 10.65
C LYS A 64 10.40 4.68 11.29
N THR A 65 10.19 3.45 10.84
CA THR A 65 10.92 2.25 11.28
C THR A 65 12.42 2.42 11.07
N LYS A 66 12.84 2.84 9.86
CA LYS A 66 14.26 3.10 9.56
C LYS A 66 14.83 4.25 10.40
N PHE A 67 14.08 5.33 10.59
CA PHE A 67 14.50 6.48 11.40
C PHE A 67 14.70 6.10 12.88
N LEU A 68 13.88 5.18 13.40
CA LEU A 68 13.97 4.68 14.76
C LEU A 68 15.14 3.70 14.96
N GLY A 69 15.88 3.34 13.90
CA GLY A 69 17.00 2.40 13.96
C GLY A 69 16.56 0.95 14.18
N VAL A 70 15.30 0.63 13.84
CA VAL A 70 14.80 -0.74 13.89
C VAL A 70 15.30 -1.45 12.63
N ASP A 71 16.34 -2.26 12.78
CA ASP A 71 16.75 -3.23 11.75
C ASP A 71 15.78 -4.41 11.81
N LEU A 72 14.88 -4.46 10.82
CA LEU A 72 14.07 -5.63 10.56
C LEU A 72 14.88 -6.53 9.62
N GLU A 73 15.64 -7.46 10.20
CA GLU A 73 16.33 -8.54 9.46
C GLU A 73 15.36 -9.51 8.80
#